data_AF-A0A3C0AC52-F1
#
_entry.id   AF-A0A3C0AC52-F1
#
_cell.length_a   1.000
_cell.length_b   1.000
_cell.length_c   1.000
_cell.angle_alpha   90.00
_cell.angle_beta   90.00
_cell.angle_gamma   90.00
#
_symmetry.space_group_name_H-M   'P 1'
#
loop_
_entity.id
_entity.type
_entity.pdbx_description
1 polymer ?
#
loop_
_entity_poly.entity_id
_entity_poly.type
_entity_poly.pdbx_seq_one_letter_code
_entity_poly.pdbx_strand_id
1 'polypeptide(L)'
;MLNDSPLIRMGTTNLSNNSLTNSVLLLDNAGNGVTTRSVSFGNTTATGTVGTTVPVVNILNSNAAISFSSLNVNANSAAYTAIVDPLVNPAVGVYVHDNPGNVNFGVLNITATNNLALIANNNTGTISSNGGVISVTDAAAIDIEDSNISMNLTAVNASNTSGPPLTPGGAAGDAEFYLNSAGIRLVRTPGLFGITGDGNSLEAGGTILDAQHGVWMEDIGRVNIDGLEIQIPLTSGIE
;
A
#
# COMPACT_ATOMS: atom_id res chain seq x y z
N MET A 1 22.82 -9.39 -30.90
CA MET A 1 21.78 -8.37 -30.71
C MET A 1 22.03 -7.72 -29.37
N LEU A 2 22.29 -6.41 -29.32
CA LEU A 2 22.26 -5.68 -28.05
C LEU A 2 20.80 -5.65 -27.61
N ASN A 3 20.49 -6.39 -26.55
CA ASN A 3 19.19 -6.36 -25.90
C ASN A 3 19.13 -5.08 -25.05
N ASP A 4 19.08 -3.93 -25.70
CA ASP A 4 18.93 -2.63 -25.03
C ASP A 4 17.47 -2.45 -24.68
N SER A 5 17.02 -3.15 -23.64
CA SER A 5 15.77 -2.79 -22.98
C SER A 5 15.83 -1.32 -22.57
N PRO A 6 14.79 -0.51 -22.87
CA PRO A 6 14.79 0.88 -22.45
C PRO A 6 14.85 0.94 -20.91
N LEU A 7 15.84 1.68 -20.43
CA LEU A 7 16.09 1.95 -19.03
C LEU A 7 15.79 3.42 -18.77
N ILE A 8 14.83 3.67 -17.88
CA ILE A 8 14.56 5.01 -17.38
C ILE A 8 15.21 5.14 -16.01
N ARG A 9 16.08 6.14 -15.85
CA ARG A 9 16.69 6.51 -14.57
C ARG A 9 16.35 7.93 -14.23
N MET A 10 15.61 8.11 -13.14
CA MET A 10 15.33 9.41 -12.55
C MET A 10 16.12 9.54 -11.27
N GLY A 11 16.69 10.72 -11.04
CA GLY A 11 17.39 11.04 -9.78
C GLY A 11 16.41 11.24 -8.63
N THR A 12 16.74 12.17 -7.73
CA THR A 12 15.75 12.63 -6.75
C THR A 12 14.61 13.34 -7.46
N THR A 13 13.36 13.03 -7.12
CA THR A 13 12.17 13.62 -7.72
C THR A 13 11.21 14.13 -6.67
N ASN A 14 10.66 15.32 -6.89
CA ASN A 14 9.56 15.86 -6.11
C ASN A 14 8.40 16.10 -7.07
N LEU A 15 7.34 15.31 -6.91
CA LEU A 15 6.18 15.27 -7.77
C LEU A 15 4.97 15.75 -6.97
N SER A 16 4.16 16.61 -7.57
CA SER A 16 2.90 17.08 -7.01
C SER A 16 1.98 17.49 -8.13
N ASN A 17 0.68 17.31 -7.94
CA ASN A 17 -0.33 17.91 -8.81
C ASN A 17 -1.42 18.54 -7.94
N ASN A 18 -2.24 19.40 -8.54
CA ASN A 18 -3.45 19.97 -7.94
C ASN A 18 -4.72 19.27 -8.48
N SER A 19 -4.59 18.02 -8.92
CA SER A 19 -5.66 17.25 -9.55
C SER A 19 -6.36 16.40 -8.51
N LEU A 20 -7.69 16.51 -8.45
CA LEU A 20 -8.50 15.63 -7.61
C LEU A 20 -8.75 14.26 -8.26
N THR A 21 -8.53 14.15 -9.57
CA THR A 21 -8.91 12.99 -10.39
C THR A 21 -7.75 12.31 -11.11
N ASN A 22 -6.51 12.78 -10.93
CA ASN A 22 -5.33 12.20 -11.58
C ASN A 22 -4.26 11.92 -10.52
N SER A 23 -3.63 10.75 -10.61
CA SER A 23 -2.48 10.41 -9.78
C SER A 23 -1.32 11.36 -10.03
N VAL A 24 -0.51 11.57 -8.99
CA VAL A 24 0.73 12.35 -9.09
C VAL A 24 1.77 11.57 -9.88
N LEU A 25 1.83 10.26 -9.66
CA LEU A 25 2.63 9.33 -10.43
C LEU A 25 1.75 8.17 -10.90
N LEU A 26 1.66 8.00 -12.22
CA LEU A 26 1.01 6.87 -12.87
C LEU A 26 2.08 6.06 -13.61
N LEU A 27 2.23 4.79 -13.25
CA LEU A 27 3.09 3.83 -13.94
C LEU A 27 2.22 2.73 -14.53
N ASP A 28 1.95 2.84 -15.82
CA ASP A 28 1.13 1.90 -16.59
C ASP A 28 1.88 1.47 -17.86
N ASN A 29 1.88 0.17 -18.16
CA ASN A 29 2.37 -0.33 -19.44
C ASN A 29 1.51 -1.44 -20.08
N ALA A 30 0.22 -1.53 -19.72
CA ALA A 30 -0.72 -2.49 -20.27
C ALA A 30 -0.58 -2.60 -21.81
N GLY A 31 -0.15 -3.77 -22.30
CA GLY A 31 -0.08 -4.07 -23.74
C GLY A 31 1.30 -3.98 -24.41
N ASN A 32 2.37 -3.60 -23.72
CA ASN A 32 3.73 -3.60 -24.31
C ASN A 32 4.41 -4.97 -24.19
N GLY A 33 4.19 -5.85 -25.18
CA GLY A 33 4.74 -7.20 -25.24
C GLY A 33 6.24 -7.33 -24.89
N VAL A 34 6.51 -8.26 -23.95
CA VAL A 34 7.68 -9.13 -23.82
C VAL A 34 9.10 -8.53 -23.81
N THR A 35 9.29 -7.26 -23.45
CA THR A 35 10.65 -6.76 -23.12
C THR A 35 10.72 -6.35 -21.66
N THR A 36 11.63 -6.95 -20.90
CA THR A 36 11.91 -6.59 -19.50
C THR A 36 12.43 -5.17 -19.45
N ARG A 37 11.57 -4.22 -19.08
CA ARG A 37 11.93 -2.81 -18.92
C ARG A 37 12.29 -2.56 -17.47
N SER A 38 13.10 -1.54 -17.23
CA SER A 38 13.39 -1.09 -15.88
C SER A 38 13.15 0.40 -15.76
N VAL A 39 12.42 0.77 -14.72
CA VAL A 39 12.23 2.15 -14.31
C VAL A 39 12.82 2.26 -12.91
N SER A 40 13.80 3.13 -12.77
CA SER A 40 14.47 3.37 -11.50
C SER A 40 14.38 4.83 -11.13
N PHE A 41 14.02 5.08 -9.88
CA PHE A 41 13.96 6.37 -9.26
C PHE A 41 14.99 6.44 -8.13
N GLY A 42 15.56 7.62 -7.92
CA GLY A 42 16.26 7.95 -6.69
C GLY A 42 15.28 8.07 -5.53
N ASN A 43 15.48 9.11 -4.70
CA ASN A 43 14.52 9.44 -3.66
C ASN A 43 13.33 10.17 -4.29
N THR A 44 12.13 9.62 -4.17
CA THR A 44 10.92 10.21 -4.75
C THR A 44 10.00 10.66 -3.63
N THR A 45 9.52 11.90 -3.75
CA THR A 45 8.42 12.43 -2.92
C THR A 45 7.24 12.72 -3.83
N ALA A 46 6.09 12.11 -3.55
CA ALA A 46 4.84 12.36 -4.25
C ALA A 46 3.82 12.96 -3.27
N THR A 47 3.36 14.18 -3.54
CA THR A 47 2.38 14.88 -2.70
C THR A 47 1.07 15.06 -3.45
N GLY A 48 0.03 14.37 -2.99
CA GLY A 48 -1.32 14.45 -3.53
C GLY A 48 -2.04 15.74 -3.16
N THR A 49 -3.06 16.08 -3.94
CA THR A 49 -4.00 17.14 -3.58
C THR A 49 -4.89 16.69 -2.43
N VAL A 50 -5.19 17.59 -1.50
CA VAL A 50 -6.18 17.37 -0.45
C VAL A 50 -7.55 17.05 -1.05
N GLY A 51 -8.20 15.99 -0.59
CA GLY A 51 -9.49 15.55 -1.10
C GLY A 51 -9.41 14.82 -2.44
N THR A 52 -8.24 14.31 -2.84
CA THR A 52 -8.11 13.46 -4.03
C THR A 52 -9.02 12.25 -3.93
N THR A 53 -9.63 11.84 -5.06
CA THR A 53 -10.46 10.64 -5.16
C THR A 53 -9.74 9.49 -5.88
N VAL A 54 -8.44 9.65 -6.13
CA VAL A 54 -7.58 8.67 -6.81
C VAL A 54 -6.27 8.48 -6.05
N PRO A 55 -5.50 7.41 -6.31
CA PRO A 55 -4.23 7.17 -5.64
C PRO A 55 -3.24 8.28 -5.94
N VAL A 56 -2.40 8.65 -4.96
CA VAL A 56 -1.30 9.58 -5.21
C VAL A 56 -0.25 8.93 -6.13
N VAL A 57 0.11 7.68 -5.84
CA VAL A 57 0.93 6.83 -6.69
C VAL A 57 0.10 5.64 -7.13
N ASN A 58 -0.09 5.48 -8.44
CA ASN A 58 -0.78 4.34 -9.03
C ASN A 58 0.18 3.55 -9.93
N ILE A 59 0.37 2.28 -9.62
CA ILE A 59 1.19 1.36 -10.39
C ILE A 59 0.27 0.23 -10.84
N LEU A 60 0.05 0.12 -12.14
CA LEU A 60 -0.83 -0.89 -12.69
C LEU A 60 -0.28 -1.49 -13.96
N ASN A 61 -0.57 -2.77 -14.18
CA ASN A 61 -0.28 -3.45 -15.46
C ASN A 61 1.15 -3.23 -15.98
N SER A 62 2.13 -3.09 -15.08
CA SER A 62 3.52 -2.86 -15.45
C SER A 62 4.30 -4.17 -15.49
N ASN A 63 4.76 -4.57 -16.68
CA ASN A 63 5.76 -5.64 -16.82
C ASN A 63 7.20 -5.19 -16.52
N ALA A 64 7.40 -3.90 -16.23
CA ALA A 64 8.70 -3.35 -15.91
C ALA A 64 9.06 -3.63 -14.45
N ALA A 65 10.35 -3.85 -14.19
CA ALA A 65 10.88 -3.75 -12.84
C ALA A 65 10.91 -2.27 -12.43
N ILE A 66 10.15 -1.91 -11.41
CA ILE A 66 10.08 -0.57 -10.84
C ILE A 66 10.88 -0.56 -9.55
N SER A 67 11.80 0.39 -9.41
CA SER A 67 12.62 0.52 -8.20
C SER A 67 12.72 1.97 -7.76
N PHE A 68 12.59 2.19 -6.47
CA PHE A 68 12.86 3.47 -5.80
C PHE A 68 14.01 3.26 -4.83
N SER A 69 14.87 4.28 -4.68
CA SER A 69 15.80 4.31 -3.55
C SER A 69 15.04 4.54 -2.24
N SER A 70 14.06 5.44 -2.29
CA SER A 70 13.02 5.61 -1.28
C SER A 70 11.77 6.20 -1.94
N LEU A 71 10.59 5.79 -1.50
CA LEU A 71 9.32 6.39 -1.89
C LEU A 71 8.67 7.06 -0.67
N ASN A 72 8.48 8.37 -0.74
CA ASN A 72 7.78 9.18 0.26
C ASN A 72 6.46 9.66 -0.35
N VAL A 73 5.34 9.35 0.30
CA VAL A 73 4.01 9.73 -0.19
C VAL A 73 3.28 10.51 0.90
N ASN A 74 2.75 11.68 0.53
CA ASN A 74 1.83 12.43 1.35
C ASN A 74 0.45 12.45 0.67
N ALA A 75 -0.53 11.80 1.30
CA ALA A 75 -1.83 11.52 0.73
C ALA A 75 -2.96 11.99 1.65
N ASN A 76 -3.48 13.18 1.39
CA ASN A 76 -4.68 13.65 2.08
C ASN A 76 -5.88 13.39 1.17
N SER A 77 -6.40 12.17 1.22
CA SER A 77 -7.46 11.71 0.32
C SER A 77 -8.85 12.11 0.85
N ALA A 78 -9.82 12.22 -0.05
CA ALA A 78 -11.23 12.39 0.35
C ALA A 78 -11.72 11.10 1.03
N ALA A 79 -12.28 11.20 2.23
CA ALA A 79 -12.78 10.05 2.98
C ALA A 79 -13.68 9.14 2.13
N TYR A 80 -13.46 7.83 2.20
CA TYR A 80 -14.31 6.87 1.51
C TYR A 80 -15.67 6.76 2.23
N THR A 81 -16.66 7.49 1.73
CA THR A 81 -18.00 7.52 2.33
C THR A 81 -18.96 6.48 1.75
N ALA A 82 -18.66 5.91 0.58
CA ALA A 82 -19.47 4.89 -0.07
C ALA A 82 -18.68 4.19 -1.19
N ILE A 83 -19.06 2.95 -1.51
CA ILE A 83 -18.58 2.28 -2.73
C ILE A 83 -19.20 2.94 -3.94
N VAL A 84 -18.35 3.50 -4.81
CA VAL A 84 -18.77 4.00 -6.12
C VAL A 84 -18.34 2.96 -7.16
N ASP A 85 -19.23 2.01 -7.45
CA ASP A 85 -19.11 1.04 -8.55
C ASP A 85 -19.31 1.74 -9.92
N PRO A 86 -18.55 1.44 -11.00
CA PRO A 86 -17.39 0.55 -11.11
C PRO A 86 -16.07 1.29 -11.25
N LEU A 87 -15.02 0.75 -10.63
CA LEU A 87 -13.63 0.95 -11.06
C LEU A 87 -13.08 2.39 -10.98
N VAL A 88 -13.42 3.17 -9.95
CA VAL A 88 -12.63 4.36 -9.62
C VAL A 88 -11.44 3.90 -8.78
N ASN A 89 -10.21 4.14 -9.27
CA ASN A 89 -9.00 3.87 -8.49
C ASN A 89 -9.17 4.42 -7.05
N PRO A 90 -8.90 3.62 -6.01
CA PRO A 90 -9.20 4.00 -4.64
C PRO A 90 -8.43 5.24 -4.21
N ALA A 91 -9.03 6.08 -3.38
CA ALA A 91 -8.43 7.32 -2.90
C ALA A 91 -7.36 7.04 -1.82
N VAL A 92 -6.20 6.50 -2.22
CA VAL A 92 -5.15 6.01 -1.29
C VAL A 92 -3.79 6.66 -1.54
N GLY A 93 -2.82 6.40 -0.67
CA GLY A 93 -1.44 6.85 -0.89
C GLY A 93 -0.82 6.14 -2.09
N VAL A 94 -0.66 4.83 -1.99
CA VAL A 94 -0.08 3.97 -3.02
C VAL A 94 -1.06 2.87 -3.35
N TYR A 95 -1.34 2.70 -4.64
CA TYR A 95 -2.10 1.56 -5.15
C TYR A 95 -1.24 0.80 -6.16
N VAL A 96 -1.04 -0.49 -5.92
CA VAL A 96 -0.37 -1.40 -6.86
C VAL A 96 -1.34 -2.51 -7.26
N HIS A 97 -1.71 -2.60 -8.53
CA HIS A 97 -2.66 -3.62 -8.94
C HIS A 97 -2.42 -4.20 -10.32
N ASP A 98 -2.82 -5.47 -10.49
CA ASP A 98 -2.69 -6.19 -11.77
C ASP A 98 -1.26 -6.15 -12.32
N ASN A 99 -0.25 -6.04 -11.45
CA ASN A 99 1.10 -5.75 -11.85
C ASN A 99 1.95 -7.05 -11.88
N PRO A 100 2.41 -7.49 -13.07
CA PRO A 100 3.24 -8.68 -13.20
C PRO A 100 4.74 -8.43 -12.98
N GLY A 101 5.20 -7.18 -13.01
CA GLY A 101 6.59 -6.81 -12.76
C GLY A 101 6.92 -6.68 -11.27
N ASN A 102 8.21 -6.66 -10.92
CA ASN A 102 8.59 -6.42 -9.52
C ASN A 102 8.54 -4.92 -9.18
N VAL A 103 8.05 -4.60 -7.99
CA VAL A 103 8.05 -3.24 -7.43
C VAL A 103 8.87 -3.22 -6.15
N ASN A 104 9.93 -2.44 -6.12
CA ASN A 104 10.75 -2.22 -4.93
C ASN A 104 10.69 -0.75 -4.52
N PHE A 105 10.09 -0.48 -3.37
CA PHE A 105 9.96 0.88 -2.84
C PHE A 105 11.22 1.39 -2.16
N GLY A 106 12.23 0.54 -1.94
CA GLY A 106 13.34 0.84 -1.06
C GLY A 106 12.78 1.10 0.34
N VAL A 107 13.04 2.30 0.87
CA VAL A 107 12.36 2.79 2.08
C VAL A 107 11.00 3.37 1.69
N LEU A 108 9.91 2.80 2.21
CA LEU A 108 8.54 3.25 1.95
C LEU A 108 7.99 4.08 3.11
N ASN A 109 7.86 5.38 2.91
CA ASN A 109 7.22 6.27 3.86
C ASN A 109 5.89 6.77 3.30
N ILE A 110 4.79 6.56 4.01
CA ILE A 110 3.47 7.07 3.61
C ILE A 110 2.86 7.79 4.79
N THR A 111 2.49 9.05 4.60
CA THR A 111 1.58 9.77 5.50
C THR A 111 0.25 9.91 4.79
N ALA A 112 -0.82 9.36 5.37
CA ALA A 112 -2.16 9.44 4.80
C ALA A 112 -3.21 9.92 5.81
N THR A 113 -4.31 10.46 5.30
CA THR A 113 -5.46 10.88 6.11
C THR A 113 -6.76 10.45 5.45
N ASN A 114 -7.73 10.06 6.29
CA ASN A 114 -9.09 9.65 5.92
C ASN A 114 -9.23 8.35 5.10
N ASN A 115 -8.14 7.76 4.60
CA ASN A 115 -8.14 6.54 3.79
C ASN A 115 -6.83 5.76 3.94
N LEU A 116 -6.81 4.55 3.38
CA LEU A 116 -5.64 3.66 3.37
C LEU A 116 -4.39 4.31 2.78
N ALA A 117 -3.25 3.99 3.39
CA ALA A 117 -1.95 4.39 2.88
C ALA A 117 -1.50 3.51 1.70
N LEU A 118 -1.65 2.19 1.83
CA LEU A 118 -1.19 1.23 0.85
C LEU A 118 -2.28 0.21 0.55
N ILE A 119 -2.62 0.09 -0.74
CA ILE A 119 -3.35 -1.06 -1.27
C ILE A 119 -2.48 -1.78 -2.29
N ALA A 120 -2.44 -3.10 -2.21
CA ALA A 120 -1.87 -3.93 -3.25
C ALA A 120 -2.76 -5.14 -3.55
N ASN A 121 -3.21 -5.29 -4.80
CA ASN A 121 -4.16 -6.33 -5.19
C ASN A 121 -3.75 -7.03 -6.51
N ASN A 122 -3.87 -8.35 -6.57
CA ASN A 122 -3.71 -9.14 -7.80
C ASN A 122 -2.35 -8.94 -8.49
N ASN A 123 -1.27 -8.99 -7.71
CA ASN A 123 0.10 -8.77 -8.20
C ASN A 123 0.86 -10.08 -8.29
N THR A 124 1.16 -10.52 -9.51
CA THR A 124 2.00 -11.70 -9.73
C THR A 124 3.49 -11.40 -9.57
N GLY A 125 3.90 -10.14 -9.78
CA GLY A 125 5.23 -9.67 -9.40
C GLY A 125 5.37 -9.43 -7.89
N THR A 126 6.60 -9.37 -7.39
CA THR A 126 6.84 -9.13 -5.96
C THR A 126 6.83 -7.63 -5.63
N ILE A 127 6.07 -7.27 -4.59
CA ILE A 127 6.08 -5.94 -3.97
C ILE A 127 6.99 -5.98 -2.75
N SER A 128 7.92 -5.03 -2.65
CA SER A 128 8.96 -5.07 -1.62
C SER A 128 9.35 -3.71 -1.05
N SER A 129 9.78 -3.73 0.20
CA SER A 129 10.38 -2.60 0.93
C SER A 129 11.42 -3.13 1.91
N ASN A 130 12.43 -2.32 2.22
CA ASN A 130 13.50 -2.65 3.18
C ASN A 130 13.44 -1.85 4.48
N GLY A 131 12.47 -0.95 4.59
CA GLY A 131 12.17 -0.16 5.77
C GLY A 131 11.07 0.86 5.47
N GLY A 132 10.85 1.75 6.44
CA GLY A 132 9.99 2.91 6.28
C GLY A 132 8.74 2.87 7.15
N VAL A 133 8.11 4.03 7.28
CA VAL A 133 7.00 4.27 8.19
C VAL A 133 5.72 4.53 7.41
N ILE A 134 4.69 3.75 7.69
CA ILE A 134 3.34 4.05 7.24
C ILE A 134 2.57 4.66 8.41
N SER A 135 2.05 5.86 8.23
CA SER A 135 1.28 6.57 9.24
C SER A 135 -0.02 7.09 8.65
N VAL A 136 -1.13 6.63 9.19
CA VAL A 136 -2.47 6.99 8.74
C VAL A 136 -3.28 7.51 9.91
N THR A 137 -4.05 8.57 9.65
CA THR A 137 -5.04 9.09 10.59
C THR A 137 -6.45 8.83 10.06
N ASP A 138 -7.32 8.32 10.93
CA ASP A 138 -8.73 8.04 10.67
C ASP A 138 -8.98 7.02 9.53
N ALA A 139 -8.13 5.99 9.44
CA ALA A 139 -8.29 4.87 8.53
C ALA A 139 -7.34 3.70 8.87
N ALA A 140 -7.58 2.57 8.21
CA ALA A 140 -6.62 1.48 8.12
C ALA A 140 -5.34 1.92 7.40
N ALA A 141 -4.21 1.25 7.67
CA ALA A 141 -2.95 1.58 7.03
C ALA A 141 -2.71 0.77 5.75
N ILE A 142 -2.86 -0.55 5.83
CA ILE A 142 -2.38 -1.48 4.80
C ILE A 142 -3.46 -2.49 4.48
N ASP A 143 -3.69 -2.70 3.18
CA ASP A 143 -4.46 -3.82 2.66
C ASP A 143 -3.72 -4.45 1.48
N ILE A 144 -3.34 -5.72 1.62
CA ILE A 144 -2.65 -6.47 0.58
C ILE A 144 -3.35 -7.80 0.36
N GLU A 145 -3.73 -8.03 -0.88
CA GLU A 145 -4.48 -9.19 -1.32
C GLU A 145 -3.88 -9.77 -2.62
N ASP A 146 -3.87 -11.10 -2.75
CA ASP A 146 -3.47 -11.80 -3.98
C ASP A 146 -2.14 -11.30 -4.57
N SER A 147 -1.15 -11.08 -3.70
CA SER A 147 0.10 -10.41 -4.06
C SER A 147 1.32 -11.09 -3.45
N ASN A 148 2.37 -11.27 -4.25
CA ASN A 148 3.68 -11.70 -3.73
C ASN A 148 4.34 -10.54 -2.96
N ILE A 149 4.78 -10.76 -1.73
CA ILE A 149 5.38 -9.71 -0.91
C ILE A 149 6.74 -10.05 -0.27
N SER A 150 7.58 -9.03 -0.17
CA SER A 150 8.77 -9.00 0.69
C SER A 150 8.86 -7.61 1.32
N MET A 151 7.94 -7.35 2.23
CA MET A 151 7.78 -6.06 2.89
C MET A 151 8.41 -6.10 4.27
N ASN A 152 9.29 -5.15 4.56
CA ASN A 152 9.81 -4.94 5.90
C ASN A 152 9.73 -3.46 6.22
N LEU A 153 8.83 -3.09 7.13
CA LEU A 153 8.59 -1.73 7.59
C LEU A 153 9.27 -1.51 8.94
N THR A 154 9.54 -0.25 9.27
CA THR A 154 10.04 0.11 10.61
C THR A 154 8.89 0.40 11.56
N ALA A 155 7.80 1.00 11.07
CA ALA A 155 6.60 1.21 11.88
C ALA A 155 5.33 1.32 11.04
N VAL A 156 4.20 0.93 11.64
CA VAL A 156 2.86 1.15 11.09
C VAL A 156 1.99 1.81 12.16
N ASN A 157 1.50 3.01 11.85
CA ASN A 157 0.56 3.76 12.68
C ASN A 157 -0.78 3.87 11.96
N ALA A 158 -1.85 3.44 12.62
CA ALA A 158 -3.21 3.53 12.11
C ALA A 158 -4.18 3.88 13.24
N SER A 159 -5.29 4.54 12.92
CA SER A 159 -6.33 4.85 13.91
C SER A 159 -7.71 4.77 13.30
N ASN A 160 -8.72 4.52 14.14
CA ASN A 160 -10.16 4.67 13.87
C ASN A 160 -10.63 4.19 12.49
N THR A 161 -11.24 3.02 12.49
CA THR A 161 -11.38 2.22 11.30
C THR A 161 -12.89 2.14 10.95
N SER A 162 -13.41 3.16 10.24
CA SER A 162 -14.88 3.38 10.08
C SER A 162 -15.41 3.42 8.64
N GLY A 163 -14.81 2.65 7.72
CA GLY A 163 -15.17 2.66 6.29
C GLY A 163 -16.20 1.58 5.90
N PRO A 164 -16.92 1.75 4.78
CA PRO A 164 -17.79 0.71 4.21
C PRO A 164 -16.97 -0.40 3.53
N PRO A 165 -17.52 -1.60 3.24
CA PRO A 165 -16.80 -2.62 2.48
C PRO A 165 -16.18 -2.17 1.16
N LEU A 166 -15.04 -2.73 0.74
CA LEU A 166 -14.48 -2.57 -0.61
C LEU A 166 -15.21 -3.43 -1.64
N THR A 167 -15.76 -4.58 -1.23
CA THR A 167 -16.50 -5.49 -2.11
C THR A 167 -17.98 -5.50 -1.73
N PRO A 168 -18.88 -5.00 -2.60
CA PRO A 168 -20.31 -5.15 -2.39
C PRO A 168 -20.71 -6.63 -2.51
N GLY A 169 -21.29 -7.22 -1.46
CA GLY A 169 -22.09 -8.44 -1.57
C GLY A 169 -21.34 -9.77 -1.58
N GLY A 170 -20.19 -9.85 -0.92
CA GLY A 170 -19.51 -11.13 -0.72
C GLY A 170 -20.27 -12.12 0.14
N ALA A 171 -20.31 -13.39 -0.27
CA ALA A 171 -20.80 -14.45 0.59
C ALA A 171 -19.87 -14.60 1.82
N ALA A 172 -20.47 -14.90 2.98
CA ALA A 172 -19.76 -15.17 4.22
C ALA A 172 -18.65 -16.22 3.97
N GLY A 173 -17.42 -15.86 4.28
CA GLY A 173 -16.24 -16.72 4.12
C GLY A 173 -15.07 -16.05 3.42
N ASP A 174 -15.30 -15.22 2.40
CA ASP A 174 -14.21 -14.65 1.58
C ASP A 174 -14.39 -13.17 1.15
N ALA A 175 -15.57 -12.55 1.31
CA ALA A 175 -15.87 -11.38 0.46
C ALA A 175 -16.66 -10.20 1.09
N GLU A 176 -16.92 -10.16 2.40
CA GLU A 176 -17.33 -8.90 3.05
C GLU A 176 -16.07 -8.19 3.59
N PHE A 177 -15.30 -7.60 2.68
CA PHE A 177 -14.10 -6.89 3.06
C PHE A 177 -14.44 -5.44 3.45
N TYR A 178 -14.49 -5.11 4.74
CA TYR A 178 -14.71 -3.75 5.26
C TYR A 178 -13.49 -2.85 4.98
N LEU A 179 -13.61 -1.80 4.15
CA LEU A 179 -12.58 -0.75 4.13
C LEU A 179 -12.49 -0.24 5.57
N ASN A 180 -11.28 -0.27 6.13
CA ASN A 180 -11.07 0.04 7.52
C ASN A 180 -11.71 -0.94 8.55
N SER A 181 -11.64 -2.26 8.39
CA SER A 181 -11.80 -3.15 9.57
C SER A 181 -10.47 -3.45 10.26
N ALA A 182 -9.42 -3.74 9.50
CA ALA A 182 -8.11 -4.03 10.06
C ALA A 182 -7.14 -2.87 9.89
N GLY A 183 -6.32 -2.55 10.90
CA GLY A 183 -5.21 -1.62 10.72
C GLY A 183 -4.20 -2.12 9.68
N ILE A 184 -3.95 -3.44 9.65
CA ILE A 184 -3.17 -4.15 8.63
C ILE A 184 -3.95 -5.40 8.19
N ARG A 185 -4.16 -5.56 6.89
CA ARG A 185 -4.72 -6.78 6.30
C ARG A 185 -3.79 -7.42 5.29
N LEU A 186 -3.63 -8.74 5.39
CA LEU A 186 -2.82 -9.56 4.50
C LEU A 186 -3.62 -10.81 4.10
N VAL A 187 -3.92 -10.97 2.81
CA VAL A 187 -4.77 -12.07 2.31
C VAL A 187 -4.12 -12.72 1.11
N ARG A 188 -4.01 -14.06 1.11
CA ARG A 188 -3.42 -14.83 0.00
C ARG A 188 -2.14 -14.17 -0.51
N THR A 189 -1.28 -13.86 0.44
CA THR A 189 -0.08 -13.03 0.26
C THR A 189 1.15 -13.90 0.49
N PRO A 190 1.56 -14.73 -0.48
CA PRO A 190 2.79 -15.50 -0.36
C PRO A 190 3.99 -14.57 -0.16
N GLY A 191 4.83 -14.89 0.82
CA GLY A 191 6.07 -14.14 1.08
C GLY A 191 6.23 -13.72 2.54
N LEU A 192 6.86 -12.56 2.75
CA LEU A 192 7.17 -12.02 4.07
C LEU A 192 6.55 -10.64 4.25
N PHE A 193 5.83 -10.45 5.36
CA PHE A 193 5.54 -9.16 5.93
C PHE A 193 6.30 -8.99 7.26
N GLY A 194 6.96 -7.85 7.43
CA GLY A 194 7.80 -7.53 8.58
C GLY A 194 7.51 -6.14 9.12
N ILE A 195 7.46 -6.01 10.44
CA ILE A 195 7.69 -4.75 11.17
C ILE A 195 8.90 -4.99 12.07
N THR A 196 9.97 -4.23 11.84
CA THR A 196 11.18 -4.27 12.65
C THR A 196 11.20 -3.02 13.54
N GLY A 197 10.60 -3.12 14.73
CA GLY A 197 10.72 -2.12 15.77
C GLY A 197 12.17 -1.93 16.23
N ASP A 198 12.42 -0.93 17.06
CA ASP A 198 13.75 -0.62 17.60
C ASP A 198 14.18 -1.55 18.75
N GLY A 199 13.27 -2.42 19.22
CA GLY A 199 13.48 -3.36 20.32
C GLY A 199 13.61 -2.73 21.71
N ASN A 200 13.38 -1.42 21.84
CA ASN A 200 13.58 -0.64 23.08
C ASN A 200 12.27 -0.04 23.64
N SER A 201 11.29 0.32 22.80
CA SER A 201 9.97 0.75 23.23
C SER A 201 8.87 -0.24 22.85
N LEU A 202 7.73 -0.18 23.56
CA LEU A 202 6.60 -1.09 23.35
C LEU A 202 5.96 -0.85 21.98
N GLU A 203 5.98 0.41 21.55
CA GLU A 203 5.36 0.96 20.36
C GLU A 203 6.37 1.27 19.24
N ALA A 204 7.57 0.70 19.31
CA ALA A 204 8.65 0.99 18.36
C ALA A 204 8.35 0.60 16.92
N GLY A 205 7.49 -0.41 16.74
CA GLY A 205 6.91 -0.86 15.47
C GLY A 205 5.61 -0.13 15.11
N GLY A 206 5.20 0.86 15.91
CA GLY A 206 4.02 1.70 15.70
C GLY A 206 2.83 1.31 16.56
N THR A 207 1.71 1.99 16.31
CA THR A 207 0.47 1.83 17.08
C THR A 207 -0.75 1.70 16.17
N ILE A 208 -1.63 0.74 16.46
CA ILE A 208 -2.97 0.64 15.86
C ILE A 208 -4.00 0.92 16.95
N LEU A 209 -4.78 1.99 16.79
CA LEU A 209 -5.75 2.45 17.78
C LEU A 209 -7.19 2.34 17.26
N ASP A 210 -8.10 1.81 18.09
CA ASP A 210 -9.56 1.80 17.84
C ASP A 210 -9.95 1.18 16.48
N ALA A 211 -9.21 0.16 16.05
CA ALA A 211 -9.55 -0.61 14.86
C ALA A 211 -10.51 -1.75 15.20
N GLN A 212 -11.33 -2.18 14.24
CA GLN A 212 -12.16 -3.37 14.45
C GLN A 212 -11.28 -4.61 14.68
N HIS A 213 -10.24 -4.74 13.86
CA HIS A 213 -9.16 -5.69 13.99
C HIS A 213 -7.83 -4.93 13.99
N GLY A 214 -6.86 -5.29 14.82
CA GLY A 214 -5.54 -4.68 14.73
C GLY A 214 -4.81 -5.16 13.47
N VAL A 215 -4.53 -6.46 13.41
CA VAL A 215 -3.94 -7.16 12.28
C VAL A 215 -4.82 -8.35 11.90
N TRP A 216 -5.15 -8.49 10.62
CA TRP A 216 -5.93 -9.62 10.11
C TRP A 216 -5.16 -10.33 9.00
N MET A 217 -5.08 -11.65 9.06
CA MET A 217 -4.23 -12.43 8.16
C MET A 217 -4.92 -13.72 7.72
N GLU A 218 -4.89 -13.97 6.41
CA GLU A 218 -5.34 -15.22 5.81
C GLU A 218 -4.38 -15.64 4.70
N ASP A 219 -3.93 -16.89 4.70
CA ASP A 219 -3.06 -17.45 3.64
C ASP A 219 -1.78 -16.61 3.37
N ILE A 220 -1.16 -16.11 4.44
CA ILE A 220 0.13 -15.40 4.42
C ILE A 220 1.31 -16.37 4.62
N GLY A 221 2.41 -16.14 3.90
CA GLY A 221 3.60 -17.00 4.01
C GLY A 221 4.30 -16.90 5.37
N ARG A 222 4.74 -15.70 5.73
CA ARG A 222 5.49 -15.41 6.97
C ARG A 222 5.18 -14.00 7.45
N VAL A 223 5.01 -13.86 8.76
CA VAL A 223 4.81 -12.57 9.42
C VAL A 223 5.79 -12.44 10.59
N ASN A 224 6.45 -11.30 10.68
CA ASN A 224 7.27 -10.91 11.81
C ASN A 224 6.86 -9.52 12.27
N ILE A 225 6.32 -9.37 13.47
CA ILE A 225 5.87 -8.09 14.00
C ILE A 225 6.60 -7.86 15.33
N ASP A 226 7.46 -6.85 15.34
CA ASP A 226 8.20 -6.42 16.52
C ASP A 226 7.80 -5.00 16.91
N GLY A 227 7.45 -4.79 18.18
CA GLY A 227 7.10 -3.48 18.75
C GLY A 227 5.79 -2.86 18.26
N LEU A 228 4.84 -3.63 17.71
CA LEU A 228 3.52 -3.11 17.33
C LEU A 228 2.57 -3.13 18.53
N GLU A 229 2.11 -1.95 18.96
CA GLU A 229 1.09 -1.84 19.99
C GLU A 229 -0.30 -1.76 19.37
N ILE A 230 -1.23 -2.62 19.81
CA ILE A 230 -2.63 -2.61 19.37
C ILE A 230 -3.50 -2.19 20.55
N GLN A 231 -4.07 -0.99 20.46
CA GLN A 231 -4.85 -0.37 21.52
C GLN A 231 -6.34 -0.43 21.18
N ILE A 232 -7.12 -1.00 22.11
CA ILE A 232 -8.59 -0.98 22.10
C ILE A 232 -9.20 -1.56 20.80
N PRO A 233 -8.85 -2.80 20.39
CA PRO A 233 -9.53 -3.42 19.26
C PRO A 233 -11.00 -3.68 19.59
N LEU A 234 -11.90 -3.43 18.64
CA LEU A 234 -13.35 -3.62 18.87
C LEU A 234 -13.77 -5.10 18.75
N THR A 235 -13.06 -5.88 17.92
CA THR A 235 -13.29 -7.31 17.73
C THR A 235 -12.09 -8.14 18.16
N SER A 236 -10.92 -7.95 17.52
CA SER A 236 -9.71 -8.73 17.81
C SER A 236 -8.43 -7.92 17.62
N GLY A 237 -7.40 -8.23 18.42
CA GLY A 237 -6.09 -7.60 18.25
C GLY A 237 -5.39 -8.13 17.01
N ILE A 238 -5.19 -9.45 16.96
CA ILE A 238 -4.64 -10.18 15.81
C ILE A 238 -5.57 -11.35 15.53
N GLU A 239 -5.91 -11.56 14.25
CA GLU A 239 -6.73 -12.67 13.76
C GLU A 239 -6.06 -13.37 12.58
#